data_AF-A0AAN6NGS5-F1
#
_entry.id   AF-A0AAN6NGS5-F1
#
_cell.length_a   1.000
_cell.length_b   1.000
_cell.length_c   1.000
_cell.angle_alpha   90.00
_cell.angle_beta   90.00
_cell.angle_gamma   90.00
#
_symmetry.space_group_name_H-M   'P 1'
#
loop_
_entity.id
_entity.type
_entity.pdbx_description
1 polymer ?
#
loop_
_entity_poly.entity_id
_entity_poly.type
_entity_poly.pdbx_seq_one_letter_code
_entity_poly.pdbx_strand_id
1 'polypeptide(L)'
;MALLTDSAVVKPQSSAPRLSYRVIIMISKHHRSASSGSDCRRRPEKRPLQIGDVIQTVGVVRGLVDKAVQASPEAAIAWVGVSFALEVLSNPLTEPGINRKGLSYVVSRMDWYWNLVDLLLDERSNAIRVHPVALVHFDQLKDAAAMREIARLTAGYDSKSDYFVDKLSHGLAALCAAVYPKPAVIRMSDFKTNEYAHLIGGAQFEPKEENPMIGFRGASRYYSPLYREGFALECRAIKRLREEIGLTNVVVMIPFCRTVNEAKKVYVMCEISSNVILAADFTEHFDGFSIGSNDLTQLTLGLDRDSGELADLFDEQDEAVKWMIARVISVARKKGCKIGLCGQAPSDHPEFAKFLVEAGINSISVIPDSFVAVKRHVIASERA
;
A
#
# COMPACT_ATOMS: atom_id res chain seq x y z
N MET A 1 -44.43 24.94 -6.08
CA MET A 1 -44.45 24.81 -4.61
C MET A 1 -43.04 24.44 -4.19
N ALA A 2 -42.21 25.45 -3.91
CA ALA A 2 -41.84 25.92 -2.57
C ALA A 2 -40.90 24.90 -1.87
N LEU A 3 -39.58 25.14 -1.94
CA LEU A 3 -38.72 25.71 -0.86
C LEU A 3 -38.39 24.62 0.20
N LEU A 4 -37.12 24.30 0.44
CA LEU A 4 -36.26 25.07 1.35
C LEU A 4 -34.79 25.04 0.92
N THR A 5 -34.29 26.24 0.63
CA THR A 5 -32.91 26.68 0.77
C THR A 5 -32.55 26.76 2.25
N ASP A 6 -31.36 26.32 2.65
CA ASP A 6 -30.66 27.00 3.74
C ASP A 6 -29.16 27.07 3.48
N SER A 7 -28.71 28.32 3.44
CA SER A 7 -27.37 28.77 3.15
C SER A 7 -26.60 28.90 4.45
N ALA A 8 -25.59 28.08 4.68
CA ALA A 8 -24.58 28.36 5.70
C ALA A 8 -23.30 28.86 5.01
N VAL A 9 -23.29 30.15 4.70
CA VAL A 9 -22.08 30.91 4.38
C VAL A 9 -21.24 31.00 5.66
N VAL A 10 -20.20 30.17 5.77
CA VAL A 10 -19.19 30.29 6.82
C VAL A 10 -18.27 31.46 6.46
N LYS A 11 -18.44 32.60 7.15
CA LYS A 11 -17.48 33.70 7.13
C LYS A 11 -16.12 33.22 7.69
N PRO A 12 -14.98 33.66 7.13
CA PRO A 12 -13.67 33.26 7.63
C PRO A 12 -13.42 33.89 9.00
N GLN A 13 -13.39 33.08 10.05
CA GLN A 13 -12.82 33.49 11.34
C GLN A 13 -11.29 33.44 11.23
N SER A 14 -10.67 34.56 11.55
CA SER A 14 -9.23 34.78 11.57
C SER A 14 -8.57 34.06 12.74
N SER A 15 -8.15 32.82 12.53
CA SER A 15 -7.05 32.19 13.25
C SER A 15 -6.64 30.95 12.45
N ALA A 16 -5.43 30.91 11.92
CA ALA A 16 -4.94 29.75 11.19
C ALA A 16 -5.08 28.49 12.08
N PRO A 17 -5.82 27.45 11.66
CA PRO A 17 -5.93 26.23 12.45
C PRO A 17 -4.55 25.56 12.51
N ARG A 18 -4.16 25.10 13.70
CA ARG A 18 -3.01 24.19 13.85
C ARG A 18 -3.28 22.96 12.98
N LEU A 19 -2.53 22.81 11.88
CA LEU A 19 -2.61 21.65 11.01
C LEU A 19 -2.12 20.43 11.78
N SER A 20 -3.00 19.46 12.01
CA SER A 20 -2.61 18.12 12.51
C SER A 20 -2.40 17.22 11.31
N TYR A 21 -1.16 16.84 11.06
CA TYR A 21 -0.75 15.99 9.95
C TYR A 21 -0.98 14.52 10.32
N ARG A 22 -1.41 13.69 9.35
CA ARG A 22 -1.67 12.26 9.58
C ARG A 22 -0.58 11.38 8.98
N VAL A 23 0.19 10.68 9.82
CA VAL A 23 1.05 9.58 9.37
C VAL A 23 0.19 8.31 9.32
N ILE A 24 0.18 7.64 8.16
CA ILE A 24 -0.63 6.45 7.89
C ILE A 24 0.31 5.29 7.54
N ILE A 25 0.01 4.08 8.01
CA ILE A 25 0.78 2.89 7.64
C ILE A 25 0.33 2.45 6.24
N MET A 26 1.30 2.33 5.33
CA MET A 26 1.10 1.73 4.02
C MET A 26 1.05 0.22 4.18
N ILE A 27 0.01 -0.42 3.65
CA ILE A 27 -0.04 -1.88 3.50
C ILE A 27 0.08 -2.17 2.00
N SER A 28 1.30 -2.50 1.55
CA SER A 28 1.60 -2.84 0.16
C SER A 28 2.24 -4.23 0.11
N LYS A 29 1.75 -5.12 -0.75
CA LYS A 29 2.43 -6.40 -1.05
C LYS A 29 3.57 -6.11 -2.05
N HIS A 30 4.80 -6.50 -1.70
CA HIS A 30 5.92 -6.61 -2.63
C HIS A 30 6.42 -8.05 -2.61
N HIS A 31 6.53 -8.70 -3.78
CA HIS A 31 7.17 -10.00 -3.92
C HIS A 31 8.68 -9.81 -4.12
N ARG A 32 9.52 -10.46 -3.30
CA ARG A 32 10.94 -10.71 -3.61
C ARG A 32 11.21 -12.22 -3.54
N SER A 33 11.95 -12.74 -4.52
CA SER A 33 12.40 -14.14 -4.58
C SER A 33 13.58 -14.38 -3.63
N ALA A 34 13.52 -15.41 -2.80
CA ALA A 34 14.57 -15.79 -1.86
C ALA A 34 15.57 -16.81 -2.46
N SER A 35 16.85 -16.67 -2.12
CA SER A 35 17.88 -17.71 -2.24
C SER A 35 18.56 -17.96 -0.90
N SER A 36 18.84 -19.23 -0.64
CA SER A 36 19.02 -19.90 0.65
C SER A 36 20.43 -19.89 1.27
N GLY A 37 20.49 -20.07 2.60
CA GLY A 37 21.42 -21.00 3.24
C GLY A 37 21.92 -20.62 4.65
N SER A 38 21.61 -21.43 5.67
CA SER A 38 22.55 -21.75 6.77
C SER A 38 22.03 -22.84 7.72
N ASP A 39 22.95 -23.75 8.08
CA ASP A 39 22.80 -24.82 9.06
C ASP A 39 23.38 -24.37 10.41
N CYS A 40 22.73 -24.68 11.54
CA CYS A 40 23.43 -24.88 12.81
C CYS A 40 22.60 -25.63 13.86
N ARG A 41 23.20 -26.67 14.46
CA ARG A 41 22.70 -27.39 15.64
C ARG A 41 23.33 -26.87 16.94
N ARG A 42 22.51 -26.84 18.01
CA ARG A 42 22.68 -27.40 19.39
C ARG A 42 22.19 -26.46 20.51
N ARG A 43 21.38 -27.02 21.42
CA ARG A 43 20.88 -26.45 22.69
C ARG A 43 21.90 -26.60 23.82
N PRO A 44 21.81 -25.75 24.87
CA PRO A 44 21.78 -26.30 26.23
C PRO A 44 20.75 -25.67 27.18
N GLU A 45 20.72 -26.25 28.38
CA GLU A 45 19.69 -26.32 29.43
C GLU A 45 19.37 -25.07 30.27
N LYS A 46 18.25 -25.18 30.99
CA LYS A 46 17.56 -24.14 31.78
C LYS A 46 18.06 -24.03 33.24
N ARG A 47 18.20 -22.80 33.73
CA ARG A 47 18.12 -22.40 35.16
C ARG A 47 17.03 -21.31 35.33
N PRO A 48 16.48 -21.10 36.53
CA PRO A 48 15.40 -20.14 36.76
C PRO A 48 15.95 -18.70 36.82
N LEU A 49 15.33 -17.78 36.06
CA LEU A 49 15.77 -16.39 35.84
C LEU A 49 15.14 -15.40 36.84
N GLN A 50 15.94 -14.44 37.36
CA GLN A 50 15.46 -13.29 38.12
C GLN A 50 15.19 -12.08 37.20
N ILE A 51 14.35 -11.14 37.66
CA ILE A 51 13.78 -10.03 36.86
C ILE A 51 14.84 -9.10 36.23
N GLY A 52 16.03 -8.96 36.83
CA GLY A 52 17.14 -8.21 36.24
C GLY A 52 17.76 -8.88 35.00
N ASP A 53 17.72 -10.21 34.94
CA ASP A 53 18.25 -10.99 33.83
C ASP A 53 17.35 -10.89 32.57
N VAL A 54 16.05 -10.62 32.74
CA VAL A 54 15.08 -10.52 31.63
C VAL A 54 15.42 -9.35 30.71
N ILE A 55 15.79 -8.20 31.27
CA ILE A 55 16.08 -6.99 30.49
C ILE A 55 17.38 -7.15 29.70
N GLN A 56 18.39 -7.77 30.30
CA GLN A 56 19.67 -8.03 29.62
C GLN A 56 19.55 -9.16 28.58
N THR A 57 18.70 -10.15 28.84
CA THR A 57 18.37 -11.24 27.89
C THR A 57 17.60 -10.71 26.68
N VAL A 58 16.69 -9.75 26.85
CA VAL A 58 15.94 -9.12 25.73
C VAL A 58 16.90 -8.39 24.77
N GLY A 59 17.93 -7.72 25.28
CA GLY A 59 18.95 -7.08 24.45
C GLY A 59 19.80 -8.06 23.65
N VAL A 60 20.19 -9.18 24.25
CA VAL A 60 20.98 -10.25 23.59
C VAL A 60 20.14 -11.01 22.57
N VAL A 61 18.87 -11.29 22.87
CA VAL A 61 17.92 -11.94 21.94
C VAL A 61 17.65 -11.03 20.75
N ARG A 62 17.51 -9.71 20.94
CA ARG A 62 17.34 -8.76 19.84
C ARG A 62 18.52 -8.76 18.87
N GLY A 63 19.76 -8.76 19.37
CA GLY A 63 20.96 -8.81 18.52
C GLY A 63 21.17 -10.14 17.77
N LEU A 64 20.73 -11.26 18.35
CA LEU A 64 20.74 -12.58 17.69
C LEU A 64 19.62 -12.73 16.66
N VAL A 65 18.45 -12.14 16.93
CA VAL A 65 17.28 -12.19 16.07
C VAL A 65 17.39 -11.20 14.91
N ASP A 66 18.02 -10.03 15.08
CA ASP A 66 18.31 -9.12 13.95
C ASP A 66 19.16 -9.82 12.87
N LYS A 67 20.08 -10.72 13.27
CA LYS A 67 20.84 -11.57 12.33
C LYS A 67 20.00 -12.68 11.69
N ALA A 68 18.96 -13.18 12.38
CA ALA A 68 18.06 -14.21 11.87
C ALA A 68 16.94 -13.64 10.97
N VAL A 69 16.46 -12.44 11.26
CA VAL A 69 15.47 -11.69 10.46
C VAL A 69 16.06 -11.26 9.11
N GLN A 70 17.37 -10.96 9.06
CA GLN A 70 18.07 -10.76 7.79
C GLN A 70 18.16 -12.03 6.92
N ALA A 71 18.01 -13.23 7.52
CA ALA A 71 18.13 -14.51 6.81
C ALA A 71 16.78 -15.12 6.39
N SER A 72 15.66 -14.70 6.98
CA SER A 72 14.30 -15.19 6.66
C SER A 72 13.27 -14.07 6.86
N PRO A 73 12.68 -13.53 5.78
CA PRO A 73 11.67 -12.47 5.84
C PRO A 73 10.40 -12.88 6.60
N GLU A 74 10.07 -14.17 6.65
CA GLU A 74 8.92 -14.69 7.39
C GLU A 74 9.08 -14.51 8.92
N ALA A 75 10.33 -14.45 9.40
CA ALA A 75 10.63 -14.21 10.82
C ALA A 75 10.41 -12.75 11.25
N ALA A 76 10.41 -11.80 10.31
CA ALA A 76 10.23 -10.37 10.61
C ALA A 76 8.85 -10.07 11.22
N ILE A 77 7.80 -10.73 10.73
CA ILE A 77 6.41 -10.47 11.15
C ILE A 77 6.12 -11.12 12.51
N ALA A 78 6.62 -12.35 12.74
CA ALA A 78 6.59 -12.96 14.07
C ALA A 78 7.38 -12.11 15.07
N TRP A 79 8.49 -11.51 14.64
CA TRP A 79 9.29 -10.60 15.46
C TRP A 79 8.60 -9.26 15.74
N VAL A 80 7.79 -8.72 14.83
CA VAL A 80 6.92 -7.57 15.11
C VAL A 80 5.90 -7.90 16.21
N GLY A 81 5.28 -9.08 16.15
CA GLY A 81 4.37 -9.55 17.20
C GLY A 81 5.06 -9.75 18.55
N VAL A 82 6.26 -10.33 18.55
CA VAL A 82 7.09 -10.51 19.76
C VAL A 82 7.59 -9.16 20.29
N SER A 83 7.98 -8.23 19.42
CA SER A 83 8.45 -6.89 19.81
C SER A 83 7.31 -6.07 20.41
N PHE A 84 6.12 -6.15 19.84
CA PHE A 84 4.92 -5.53 20.40
C PHE A 84 4.54 -6.14 21.76
N ALA A 85 4.59 -7.48 21.89
CA ALA A 85 4.34 -8.16 23.15
C ALA A 85 5.41 -7.83 24.21
N LEU A 86 6.68 -7.78 23.81
CA LEU A 86 7.79 -7.36 24.67
C LEU A 86 7.62 -5.90 25.08
N GLU A 87 7.18 -5.00 24.20
CA GLU A 87 6.95 -3.59 24.51
C GLU A 87 5.77 -3.40 25.49
N VAL A 88 4.71 -4.20 25.35
CA VAL A 88 3.60 -4.29 26.30
C VAL A 88 4.05 -4.83 27.66
N LEU A 89 4.95 -5.82 27.68
CA LEU A 89 5.51 -6.41 28.91
C LEU A 89 6.58 -5.51 29.57
N SER A 90 7.30 -4.72 28.76
CA SER A 90 8.38 -3.83 29.20
C SER A 90 7.88 -2.49 29.74
N ASN A 91 6.61 -2.16 29.52
CA ASN A 91 6.01 -0.91 29.98
C ASN A 91 4.80 -1.13 30.90
N PRO A 92 4.98 -1.77 32.08
CA PRO A 92 3.90 -1.93 33.04
C PRO A 92 3.76 -0.64 33.86
N LEU A 93 3.01 0.35 33.38
CA LEU A 93 2.64 1.48 34.24
C LEU A 93 1.12 1.72 34.30
N THR A 94 0.62 1.36 35.49
CA THR A 94 -0.40 2.07 36.28
C THR A 94 -1.81 2.19 35.70
N GLU A 95 -2.62 1.12 35.84
CA GLU A 95 -3.99 1.17 36.37
C GLU A 95 -4.62 -0.26 36.41
N PRO A 96 -4.89 -0.86 37.59
CA PRO A 96 -5.26 -2.28 37.67
C PRO A 96 -6.70 -2.63 37.24
N GLY A 97 -7.59 -1.66 37.03
CA GLY A 97 -9.03 -1.92 36.93
C GLY A 97 -9.59 -2.10 35.52
N ILE A 98 -9.04 -1.39 34.52
CA ILE A 98 -9.61 -1.32 33.16
C ILE A 98 -9.07 -2.44 32.25
N ASN A 99 -7.88 -2.96 32.57
CA ASN A 99 -7.12 -3.80 31.65
C ASN A 99 -7.55 -5.26 31.57
N ARG A 100 -8.30 -5.82 32.53
CA ARG A 100 -8.70 -7.24 32.44
C ARG A 100 -9.75 -7.50 31.36
N LYS A 101 -10.67 -6.54 31.15
CA LYS A 101 -11.64 -6.58 30.06
C LYS A 101 -10.99 -6.27 28.71
N GLY A 102 -10.06 -5.33 28.66
CA GLY A 102 -9.26 -5.02 27.46
C GLY A 102 -8.37 -6.19 27.03
N LEU A 103 -7.68 -6.82 27.98
CA LEU A 103 -6.85 -8.01 27.73
C LEU A 103 -7.72 -9.22 27.36
N SER A 104 -8.85 -9.44 28.04
CA SER A 104 -9.81 -10.49 27.65
C SER A 104 -10.42 -10.23 26.27
N TYR A 105 -10.65 -8.98 25.89
CA TYR A 105 -11.14 -8.59 24.56
C TYR A 105 -10.09 -8.89 23.48
N VAL A 106 -8.84 -8.50 23.71
CA VAL A 106 -7.71 -8.79 22.79
C VAL A 106 -7.47 -10.30 22.68
N VAL A 107 -7.42 -11.02 23.80
CA VAL A 107 -7.23 -12.48 23.85
C VAL A 107 -8.41 -13.20 23.21
N SER A 108 -9.66 -12.76 23.41
CA SER A 108 -10.84 -13.34 22.76
C SER A 108 -10.88 -13.12 21.24
N ARG A 109 -10.07 -12.20 20.72
CA ARG A 109 -9.89 -11.95 19.28
C ARG A 109 -8.55 -12.47 18.75
N MET A 110 -7.72 -13.11 19.57
CA MET A 110 -6.45 -13.69 19.11
C MET A 110 -6.69 -14.80 18.08
N ASP A 111 -7.76 -15.59 18.19
CA ASP A 111 -8.14 -16.54 17.13
C ASP A 111 -8.39 -15.84 15.79
N TRP A 112 -8.94 -14.62 15.81
CA TRP A 112 -9.14 -13.82 14.60
C TRP A 112 -7.81 -13.30 14.04
N TYR A 113 -6.87 -12.88 14.91
CA TYR A 113 -5.53 -12.47 14.49
C TYR A 113 -4.71 -13.63 13.93
N TRP A 114 -4.79 -14.83 14.52
CA TRP A 114 -4.13 -16.03 14.01
C TRP A 114 -4.71 -16.44 12.65
N ASN A 115 -6.04 -16.43 12.50
CA ASN A 115 -6.68 -16.67 11.20
C ASN A 115 -6.33 -15.58 10.17
N LEU A 116 -6.23 -14.32 10.58
CA LEU A 116 -5.83 -13.21 9.72
C LEU A 116 -4.36 -13.34 9.29
N VAL A 117 -3.48 -13.77 10.19
CA VAL A 117 -2.07 -14.05 9.92
C VAL A 117 -1.96 -15.25 8.97
N ASP A 118 -2.69 -16.34 9.18
CA ASP A 118 -2.72 -17.47 8.25
C ASP A 118 -3.27 -17.05 6.87
N LEU A 119 -4.30 -16.19 6.82
CA LEU A 119 -4.88 -15.67 5.58
C LEU A 119 -3.95 -14.67 4.84
N LEU A 120 -3.13 -13.93 5.59
CA LEU A 120 -2.14 -12.98 5.07
C LEU A 120 -0.82 -13.66 4.68
N LEU A 121 -0.42 -14.72 5.38
CA LEU A 121 0.84 -15.46 5.21
C LEU A 121 0.71 -16.69 4.31
N ASP A 122 -0.49 -17.15 3.99
CA ASP A 122 -0.67 -18.15 2.95
C ASP A 122 -0.47 -17.49 1.57
N GLU A 123 0.79 -17.36 1.18
CA GLU A 123 1.20 -16.93 -0.15
C GLU A 123 0.59 -17.78 -1.27
N ARG A 124 0.10 -19.00 -0.96
CA ARG A 124 -0.50 -19.91 -1.96
C ARG A 124 -2.01 -19.75 -2.11
N SER A 125 -2.76 -19.37 -1.06
CA SER A 125 -4.23 -19.33 -1.17
C SER A 125 -4.82 -18.01 -1.68
N ASN A 126 -4.13 -16.87 -1.53
CA ASN A 126 -4.67 -15.56 -1.93
C ASN A 126 -3.90 -14.84 -3.05
N ALA A 127 -2.83 -15.44 -3.58
CA ALA A 127 -2.13 -14.88 -4.73
C ALA A 127 -2.92 -15.13 -6.02
N ILE A 128 -3.31 -14.05 -6.69
CA ILE A 128 -3.86 -14.13 -8.04
C ILE A 128 -2.72 -14.44 -9.00
N ARG A 129 -2.71 -15.66 -9.55
CA ARG A 129 -1.64 -16.15 -10.43
C ARG A 129 -2.00 -16.10 -11.92
N VAL A 130 -3.29 -15.93 -12.23
CA VAL A 130 -3.82 -16.01 -13.59
C VAL A 130 -4.07 -14.62 -14.12
N HIS A 131 -3.73 -14.40 -15.39
CA HIS A 131 -4.01 -13.15 -16.07
C HIS A 131 -5.54 -12.89 -16.17
N PRO A 132 -6.05 -11.69 -15.81
CA PRO A 132 -7.49 -11.44 -15.77
C PRO A 132 -8.20 -11.69 -17.11
N VAL A 133 -7.60 -11.21 -18.20
CA VAL A 133 -8.12 -11.37 -19.56
C VAL A 133 -8.09 -12.84 -20.00
N ALA A 134 -7.15 -13.65 -19.48
CA ALA A 134 -7.09 -15.08 -19.78
C ALA A 134 -8.21 -15.87 -19.08
N LEU A 135 -8.75 -15.37 -17.97
CA LEU A 135 -9.94 -15.94 -17.33
C LEU A 135 -11.22 -15.61 -18.10
N VAL A 136 -11.29 -14.42 -18.70
CA VAL A 136 -12.42 -13.98 -19.53
C VAL A 136 -12.43 -14.73 -20.86
N HIS A 137 -11.28 -14.81 -21.53
CA HIS A 137 -11.14 -15.43 -22.85
C HIS A 137 -10.47 -16.80 -22.79
N PHE A 138 -10.83 -17.60 -21.79
CA PHE A 138 -10.20 -18.90 -21.53
C PHE A 138 -10.23 -19.83 -22.75
N ASP A 139 -11.35 -19.88 -23.47
CA ASP A 139 -11.52 -20.75 -24.64
C ASP A 139 -10.69 -20.30 -25.86
N GLN A 140 -10.11 -19.09 -25.82
CA GLN A 140 -9.26 -18.54 -26.88
C GLN A 140 -7.77 -18.75 -26.60
N LEU A 141 -7.41 -19.32 -25.45
CA LEU A 141 -6.01 -19.58 -25.09
C LEU A 141 -5.40 -20.67 -25.98
N LYS A 142 -4.18 -20.42 -26.46
CA LYS A 142 -3.41 -21.39 -27.26
C LYS A 142 -2.48 -22.25 -26.43
N ASP A 143 -2.03 -21.75 -25.27
CA ASP A 143 -1.12 -22.47 -24.38
C ASP A 143 -1.87 -23.55 -23.59
N ALA A 144 -1.74 -24.81 -24.04
CA ALA A 144 -2.37 -25.95 -23.41
C ALA A 144 -1.90 -26.19 -21.96
N ALA A 145 -0.66 -25.80 -21.59
CA ALA A 145 -0.18 -25.91 -20.22
C ALA A 145 -0.87 -24.87 -19.32
N ALA A 146 -0.95 -23.62 -19.78
CA ALA A 146 -1.70 -22.58 -19.09
C ALA A 146 -3.19 -22.95 -18.96
N MET A 147 -3.83 -23.48 -20.01
CA MET A 147 -5.23 -23.91 -19.95
C MET A 147 -5.48 -24.97 -18.87
N ARG A 148 -4.61 -25.98 -18.78
CA ARG A 148 -4.72 -27.03 -17.75
C ARG A 148 -4.58 -26.45 -16.34
N GLU A 149 -3.60 -25.59 -16.12
CA GLU A 149 -3.36 -24.99 -14.81
C GLU A 149 -4.49 -24.02 -14.41
N ILE A 150 -5.00 -23.21 -15.35
CA ILE A 150 -6.16 -22.34 -15.11
C ILE A 150 -7.39 -23.19 -14.78
N ALA A 151 -7.66 -24.26 -15.53
CA ALA A 151 -8.77 -25.16 -15.25
C ALA A 151 -8.67 -25.78 -13.84
N ARG A 152 -7.46 -26.17 -13.42
CA ARG A 152 -7.19 -26.69 -12.07
C ARG A 152 -7.44 -25.63 -10.99
N LEU A 153 -6.93 -24.41 -11.17
CA LEU A 153 -7.10 -23.31 -10.19
C LEU A 153 -8.55 -22.83 -10.09
N THR A 154 -9.33 -22.96 -11.17
CA THR A 154 -10.71 -22.47 -11.28
C THR A 154 -11.77 -23.55 -11.12
N ALA A 155 -11.40 -24.78 -10.76
CA ALA A 155 -12.30 -25.94 -10.79
C ALA A 155 -13.54 -25.82 -9.88
N GLY A 156 -13.45 -25.01 -8.80
CA GLY A 156 -14.54 -24.80 -7.84
C GLY A 156 -15.38 -23.53 -8.09
N TYR A 157 -15.17 -22.85 -9.21
CA TYR A 157 -15.89 -21.61 -9.54
C TYR A 157 -16.83 -21.83 -10.73
N ASP A 158 -18.04 -21.28 -10.65
CA ASP A 158 -19.05 -21.34 -11.72
C ASP A 158 -18.54 -20.69 -13.01
N SER A 159 -17.96 -19.49 -12.88
CA SER A 159 -17.16 -18.85 -13.92
C SER A 159 -15.69 -18.79 -13.52
N LYS A 160 -14.80 -19.01 -14.48
CA LYS A 160 -13.35 -18.84 -14.27
C LYS A 160 -13.01 -17.43 -13.80
N SER A 161 -13.77 -16.42 -14.24
CA SER A 161 -13.56 -15.04 -13.80
C SER A 161 -13.89 -14.81 -12.32
N ASP A 162 -14.74 -15.64 -11.73
CA ASP A 162 -15.12 -15.49 -10.32
C ASP A 162 -13.97 -15.86 -9.38
N TYR A 163 -13.03 -16.71 -9.83
CA TYR A 163 -11.75 -16.93 -9.15
C TYR A 163 -11.03 -15.60 -8.86
N PHE A 164 -10.93 -14.73 -9.87
CA PHE A 164 -10.23 -13.46 -9.71
C PHE A 164 -10.98 -12.53 -8.75
N VAL A 165 -12.29 -12.38 -8.94
CA VAL A 165 -13.14 -11.52 -8.12
C VAL A 165 -13.11 -11.94 -6.65
N ASP A 166 -13.23 -13.25 -6.41
CA ASP A 166 -13.22 -13.85 -5.09
C ASP A 166 -11.88 -13.69 -4.39
N LYS A 167 -10.76 -14.03 -5.06
CA LYS A 167 -9.42 -13.91 -4.48
C LYS A 167 -9.03 -12.46 -4.21
N LEU A 168 -9.32 -11.55 -5.15
CA LEU A 168 -9.02 -10.13 -4.97
C LEU A 168 -9.83 -9.52 -3.82
N SER A 169 -11.16 -9.75 -3.80
CA SER A 169 -12.02 -9.18 -2.77
C SER A 169 -11.66 -9.68 -1.37
N HIS A 170 -11.41 -10.99 -1.18
CA HIS A 170 -10.97 -11.53 0.11
C HIS A 170 -9.57 -11.04 0.52
N GLY A 171 -8.62 -10.99 -0.41
CA GLY A 171 -7.29 -10.47 -0.14
C GLY A 171 -7.32 -9.01 0.33
N LEU A 172 -8.15 -8.17 -0.30
CA LEU A 172 -8.34 -6.78 0.10
C LEU A 172 -9.16 -6.64 1.39
N ALA A 173 -10.10 -7.55 1.65
CA ALA A 173 -10.93 -7.51 2.85
C ALA A 173 -10.11 -7.59 4.13
N ALA A 174 -9.13 -8.50 4.17
CA ALA A 174 -8.21 -8.65 5.28
C ALA A 174 -7.49 -7.33 5.62
N LEU A 175 -7.00 -6.63 4.59
CA LEU A 175 -6.29 -5.36 4.72
C LEU A 175 -7.22 -4.23 5.18
N CYS A 176 -8.40 -4.13 4.58
CA CYS A 176 -9.34 -3.05 4.86
C CYS A 176 -10.02 -3.20 6.24
N ALA A 177 -10.24 -4.45 6.69
CA ALA A 177 -10.78 -4.75 8.00
C ALA A 177 -9.84 -4.30 9.13
N ALA A 178 -8.52 -4.38 8.93
CA ALA A 178 -7.53 -3.97 9.93
C ALA A 178 -7.59 -2.47 10.29
N VAL A 179 -8.12 -1.63 9.40
CA VAL A 179 -8.21 -0.18 9.59
C VAL A 179 -9.66 0.32 9.72
N TYR A 180 -10.65 -0.56 9.63
CA TYR A 180 -12.07 -0.21 9.69
C TYR A 180 -12.44 0.48 11.03
N PRO A 181 -13.27 1.55 11.04
CA PRO A 181 -13.97 2.18 9.91
C PRO A 181 -13.17 3.31 9.23
N LYS A 182 -11.87 3.48 9.52
CA LYS A 182 -11.07 4.54 8.89
C LYS A 182 -10.89 4.25 7.40
N PRO A 183 -10.80 5.30 6.54
CA PRO A 183 -10.61 5.10 5.11
C PRO A 183 -9.40 4.21 4.77
N ALA A 184 -9.62 3.21 3.92
CA ALA A 184 -8.59 2.36 3.34
C ALA A 184 -8.43 2.72 1.85
N VAL A 185 -7.31 3.36 1.49
CA VAL A 185 -7.05 3.75 0.10
C VAL A 185 -6.42 2.57 -0.63
N ILE A 186 -7.12 2.02 -1.62
CA ILE A 186 -6.68 0.91 -2.46
C ILE A 186 -6.28 1.47 -3.83
N ARG A 187 -5.02 1.23 -4.21
CA ARG A 187 -4.55 1.48 -5.57
C ARG A 187 -4.98 0.34 -6.48
N MET A 188 -5.60 0.66 -7.62
CA MET A 188 -5.93 -0.34 -8.65
C MET A 188 -4.65 -0.88 -9.31
N SER A 189 -4.78 -1.96 -10.09
CA SER A 189 -3.62 -2.67 -10.64
C SER A 189 -2.76 -1.80 -11.55
N ASP A 190 -1.44 -1.80 -11.33
CA ASP A 190 -0.49 -1.05 -12.17
C ASP A 190 0.67 -1.92 -12.67
N PHE A 191 0.37 -3.18 -12.98
CA PHE A 191 1.37 -4.08 -13.52
C PHE A 191 1.74 -3.62 -14.93
N LYS A 192 3.04 -3.66 -15.21
CA LYS A 192 3.63 -3.45 -16.53
C LYS A 192 3.28 -4.62 -17.45
N THR A 193 3.41 -4.43 -18.76
CA THR A 193 3.15 -5.46 -19.77
C THR A 193 3.97 -6.72 -19.57
N ASN A 194 5.25 -6.58 -19.22
CA ASN A 194 6.11 -7.73 -18.88
C ASN A 194 5.59 -8.46 -17.63
N GLU A 195 5.20 -7.76 -16.56
CA GLU A 195 4.68 -8.39 -15.34
C GLU A 195 3.38 -9.18 -15.61
N TYR A 196 2.44 -8.59 -16.35
CA TYR A 196 1.22 -9.28 -16.77
C TYR A 196 1.50 -10.48 -17.68
N ALA A 197 2.49 -10.37 -18.59
CA ALA A 197 2.84 -11.47 -19.50
C ALA A 197 3.35 -12.71 -18.76
N HIS A 198 3.96 -12.54 -17.58
CA HIS A 198 4.46 -13.64 -16.73
C HIS A 198 3.35 -14.33 -15.92
N LEU A 199 2.14 -13.76 -15.84
CA LEU A 199 1.01 -14.46 -15.24
C LEU A 199 0.57 -15.64 -16.11
N ILE A 200 -0.08 -16.62 -15.50
CA ILE A 200 -0.56 -17.81 -16.21
C ILE A 200 -1.57 -17.38 -17.28
N GLY A 201 -1.29 -17.73 -18.53
CA GLY A 201 -2.08 -17.34 -19.70
C GLY A 201 -1.90 -15.89 -20.15
N GLY A 202 -1.01 -15.11 -19.54
CA GLY A 202 -0.83 -13.68 -19.81
C GLY A 202 -0.10 -13.36 -21.11
N ALA A 203 0.94 -14.14 -21.45
CA ALA A 203 1.81 -13.87 -22.61
C ALA A 203 1.06 -13.72 -23.96
N GLN A 204 -0.13 -14.31 -24.12
CA GLN A 204 -0.95 -14.18 -25.33
C GLN A 204 -1.64 -12.81 -25.44
N PHE A 205 -1.96 -12.18 -24.31
CA PHE A 205 -2.79 -10.96 -24.25
C PHE A 205 -1.98 -9.68 -24.05
N GLU A 206 -0.68 -9.80 -23.81
CA GLU A 206 0.18 -8.66 -23.51
C GLU A 206 1.06 -8.30 -24.71
N PRO A 207 1.09 -7.01 -25.12
CA PRO A 207 2.01 -6.56 -26.15
C PRO A 207 3.45 -6.61 -25.61
N LYS A 208 4.40 -6.82 -26.52
CA LYS A 208 5.83 -6.67 -26.21
C LYS A 208 6.20 -5.20 -26.33
N GLU A 209 6.74 -4.64 -25.25
CA GLU A 209 7.22 -3.26 -25.20
C GLU A 209 8.70 -3.24 -24.82
N GLU A 210 9.48 -2.41 -25.50
CA GLU A 210 10.90 -2.19 -25.16
C GLU A 210 11.04 -1.52 -23.79
N ASN A 211 10.11 -0.65 -23.41
CA ASN A 211 10.06 -0.03 -22.09
C ASN A 211 8.67 -0.14 -21.46
N PRO A 212 8.39 -1.24 -20.73
CA PRO A 212 7.13 -1.43 -20.02
C PRO A 212 6.87 -0.42 -18.89
N MET A 213 7.91 0.26 -18.37
CA MET A 213 7.75 1.23 -17.28
C MET A 213 6.89 2.42 -17.71
N ILE A 214 7.15 2.97 -18.90
CA ILE A 214 6.39 4.08 -19.49
C ILE A 214 5.32 3.62 -20.50
N GLY A 215 5.18 2.31 -20.67
CA GLY A 215 4.33 1.65 -21.66
C GLY A 215 2.86 1.48 -21.26
N PHE A 216 2.25 0.40 -21.72
CA PHE A 216 0.83 0.11 -21.58
C PHE A 216 0.45 -0.31 -20.14
N ARG A 217 0.25 0.67 -19.25
CA ARG A 217 -0.09 0.49 -17.82
C ARG A 217 -0.91 1.65 -17.23
N GLY A 218 -1.37 1.45 -16.00
CA GLY A 218 -2.21 2.36 -15.23
C GLY A 218 -3.50 2.77 -15.94
N ALA A 219 -3.92 4.02 -15.77
CA ALA A 219 -5.21 4.52 -16.25
C ALA A 219 -5.51 4.19 -17.72
N SER A 220 -4.51 4.30 -18.60
CA SER A 220 -4.66 4.06 -20.05
C SER A 220 -5.07 2.62 -20.38
N ARG A 221 -4.65 1.67 -19.54
CA ARG A 221 -4.99 0.26 -19.68
C ARG A 221 -6.45 -0.01 -19.38
N TYR A 222 -7.04 0.68 -18.41
CA TYR A 222 -8.39 0.38 -17.92
C TYR A 222 -9.50 0.63 -18.92
N TYR A 223 -9.34 1.61 -19.81
CA TYR A 223 -10.31 1.90 -20.87
C TYR A 223 -9.91 1.32 -22.24
N SER A 224 -8.74 0.68 -22.35
CA SER A 224 -8.28 0.07 -23.60
C SER A 224 -9.09 -1.18 -23.93
N PRO A 225 -9.45 -1.41 -25.21
CA PRO A 225 -10.08 -2.66 -25.65
C PRO A 225 -9.29 -3.93 -25.27
N LEU A 226 -7.97 -3.81 -25.11
CA LEU A 226 -7.10 -4.95 -24.76
C LEU A 226 -7.28 -5.44 -23.31
N TYR A 227 -7.75 -4.58 -22.40
CA TYR A 227 -7.79 -4.92 -20.96
C TYR A 227 -9.08 -4.50 -20.24
N ARG A 228 -9.99 -3.74 -20.86
CA ARG A 228 -11.23 -3.26 -20.23
C ARG A 228 -12.04 -4.34 -19.51
N GLU A 229 -12.02 -5.58 -20.00
CA GLU A 229 -12.70 -6.72 -19.38
C GLU A 229 -11.97 -7.22 -18.13
N GLY A 230 -10.63 -7.19 -18.13
CA GLY A 230 -9.82 -7.45 -16.93
C GLY A 230 -10.08 -6.39 -15.85
N PHE A 231 -10.11 -5.11 -16.22
CA PHE A 231 -10.46 -4.03 -15.30
C PHE A 231 -11.90 -4.17 -14.75
N ALA A 232 -12.84 -4.67 -15.56
CA ALA A 232 -14.19 -4.97 -15.08
C ALA A 232 -14.19 -6.01 -13.95
N LEU A 233 -13.26 -6.99 -13.96
CA LEU A 233 -13.10 -7.94 -12.86
C LEU A 233 -12.64 -7.26 -11.56
N GLU A 234 -11.69 -6.32 -11.66
CA GLU A 234 -11.24 -5.54 -10.49
C GLU A 234 -12.38 -4.70 -9.92
N CYS A 235 -13.17 -4.04 -10.78
CA CYS A 235 -14.37 -3.32 -10.37
C CYS A 235 -15.41 -4.22 -9.68
N ARG A 236 -15.63 -5.44 -10.20
CA ARG A 236 -16.49 -6.44 -9.55
C ARG A 236 -15.96 -6.83 -8.16
N ALA A 237 -14.65 -7.00 -8.00
CA ALA A 237 -14.04 -7.32 -6.71
C ALA A 237 -14.23 -6.19 -5.69
N ILE A 238 -14.01 -4.93 -6.10
CA ILE A 238 -14.24 -3.77 -5.23
C ILE A 238 -15.73 -3.62 -4.87
N LYS A 239 -16.63 -3.87 -5.82
CA LYS A 239 -18.07 -3.87 -5.56
C LYS A 239 -18.45 -4.92 -4.53
N ARG A 240 -18.02 -6.17 -4.71
CA ARG A 240 -18.21 -7.27 -3.75
C ARG A 240 -17.65 -6.93 -2.37
N LEU A 241 -16.46 -6.35 -2.32
CA LEU A 241 -15.82 -5.90 -1.08
C LEU A 241 -16.66 -4.87 -0.30
N ARG A 242 -17.27 -3.91 -1.00
CA ARG A 242 -18.08 -2.85 -0.37
C ARG A 242 -19.50 -3.30 -0.04
N GLU A 243 -20.16 -3.99 -0.97
CA GLU A 243 -21.61 -4.26 -0.92
C GLU A 243 -21.94 -5.62 -0.29
N GLU A 244 -21.13 -6.64 -0.53
CA GLU A 244 -21.40 -8.00 -0.02
C GLU A 244 -20.60 -8.30 1.25
N ILE A 245 -19.30 -7.98 1.27
CA ILE A 245 -18.45 -8.15 2.46
C ILE A 245 -18.73 -7.04 3.50
N GLY A 246 -19.16 -5.86 3.04
CA GLY A 246 -19.58 -4.75 3.91
C GLY A 246 -18.47 -3.77 4.31
N LEU A 247 -17.31 -3.80 3.65
CA LEU A 247 -16.19 -2.90 3.94
C LEU A 247 -16.36 -1.57 3.18
N THR A 248 -17.23 -0.71 3.73
CA THR A 248 -17.62 0.58 3.13
C THR A 248 -16.55 1.67 3.24
N ASN A 249 -15.48 1.45 4.00
CA ASN A 249 -14.37 2.39 4.19
C ASN A 249 -13.36 2.39 3.03
N VAL A 250 -13.56 1.57 2.00
CA VAL A 250 -12.65 1.46 0.85
C VAL A 250 -12.75 2.71 -0.02
N VAL A 251 -11.60 3.30 -0.37
CA VAL A 251 -11.45 4.39 -1.34
C VAL A 251 -10.54 3.91 -2.47
N VAL A 252 -10.97 4.04 -3.72
CA VAL A 252 -10.19 3.57 -4.87
C VAL A 252 -9.28 4.69 -5.37
N MET A 253 -8.07 4.35 -5.80
CA MET A 253 -7.11 5.26 -6.42
C MET A 253 -6.55 4.64 -7.70
N ILE A 254 -6.45 5.47 -8.73
CA ILE A 254 -6.00 5.09 -10.07
C ILE A 254 -4.56 5.53 -10.29
N PRO A 255 -3.67 4.60 -10.62
CA PRO A 255 -2.29 4.87 -10.93
C PRO A 255 -2.11 5.35 -12.37
N PHE A 256 -0.98 5.99 -12.62
CA PHE A 256 -0.41 6.34 -13.91
C PHE A 256 -1.37 7.09 -14.85
N CYS A 257 -2.13 8.04 -14.28
CA CYS A 257 -3.05 8.90 -15.02
C CYS A 257 -2.30 10.03 -15.72
N ARG A 258 -2.21 10.01 -17.04
CA ARG A 258 -1.35 10.89 -17.85
C ARG A 258 -1.99 12.22 -18.17
N THR A 259 -3.30 12.24 -18.39
CA THR A 259 -4.02 13.44 -18.85
C THR A 259 -5.28 13.71 -18.04
N VAL A 260 -5.71 14.98 -18.03
CA VAL A 260 -6.98 15.42 -17.43
C VAL A 260 -8.19 14.66 -18.02
N ASN A 261 -8.12 14.24 -19.29
CA ASN A 261 -9.19 13.48 -19.93
C ASN A 261 -9.27 12.01 -19.47
N GLU A 262 -8.13 11.37 -19.21
CA GLU A 262 -8.13 10.05 -18.53
C GLU A 262 -8.72 10.18 -17.12
N ALA A 263 -8.48 11.34 -16.52
CA ALA A 263 -8.81 11.68 -15.15
C ALA A 263 -10.31 11.84 -14.86
N LYS A 264 -11.12 12.27 -15.83
CA LYS A 264 -12.58 12.51 -15.71
C LYS A 264 -13.43 11.30 -15.25
N LYS A 265 -12.81 10.18 -14.85
CA LYS A 265 -13.49 8.90 -14.62
C LYS A 265 -13.26 8.29 -13.23
N VAL A 266 -12.42 8.85 -12.33
CA VAL A 266 -11.87 8.11 -11.15
C VAL A 266 -11.26 9.02 -10.05
N TYR A 267 -10.41 8.54 -9.12
CA TYR A 267 -9.53 9.30 -8.18
C TYR A 267 -8.07 8.94 -8.51
N VAL A 268 -7.08 9.86 -8.47
CA VAL A 268 -5.76 9.61 -9.10
C VAL A 268 -4.53 9.77 -8.21
N MET A 269 -3.50 9.00 -8.54
CA MET A 269 -2.14 9.22 -8.09
C MET A 269 -1.49 10.37 -8.88
N CYS A 270 -0.70 11.20 -8.21
CA CYS A 270 0.13 12.25 -8.80
C CYS A 270 1.57 11.73 -8.85
N GLU A 271 1.93 11.15 -9.99
CA GLU A 271 3.24 10.48 -10.14
C GLU A 271 3.88 10.73 -11.51
N ILE A 272 3.22 11.53 -12.35
CA ILE A 272 3.70 11.92 -13.67
C ILE A 272 3.86 13.44 -13.68
N SER A 273 4.91 13.94 -14.35
CA SER A 273 5.20 15.38 -14.44
C SER A 273 4.01 16.19 -14.97
N SER A 274 3.18 15.61 -15.86
CA SER A 274 1.94 16.25 -16.33
C SER A 274 0.91 16.48 -15.22
N ASN A 275 0.83 15.61 -14.21
CA ASN A 275 -0.04 15.81 -13.05
C ASN A 275 0.39 17.03 -12.24
N VAL A 276 1.70 17.27 -12.12
CA VAL A 276 2.24 18.42 -11.38
C VAL A 276 2.03 19.71 -12.16
N ILE A 277 2.32 19.70 -13.47
CA ILE A 277 2.16 20.85 -14.35
C ILE A 277 0.70 21.30 -14.41
N LEU A 278 -0.23 20.35 -14.56
CA LEU A 278 -1.67 20.60 -14.71
C LEU A 278 -2.44 20.37 -13.40
N ALA A 279 -1.77 20.41 -12.25
CA ALA A 279 -2.39 20.04 -10.96
C ALA A 279 -3.72 20.76 -10.71
N ALA A 280 -3.82 22.04 -11.08
CA ALA A 280 -5.04 22.82 -10.91
C ALA A 280 -6.21 22.28 -11.73
N ASP A 281 -5.97 21.81 -12.95
CA ASP A 281 -7.00 21.25 -13.83
C ASP A 281 -7.40 19.86 -13.36
N PHE A 282 -6.43 19.07 -12.88
CA PHE A 282 -6.73 17.79 -12.24
C PHE A 282 -7.64 17.98 -11.02
N THR A 283 -7.42 19.01 -10.18
CA THR A 283 -8.31 19.24 -9.00
C THR A 283 -9.78 19.50 -9.34
N GLU A 284 -10.13 19.84 -10.58
CA GLU A 284 -11.53 20.02 -10.99
C GLU A 284 -12.28 18.68 -11.13
N HIS A 285 -11.55 17.57 -11.14
CA HIS A 285 -12.12 16.23 -11.33
C HIS A 285 -11.91 15.30 -10.12
N PHE A 286 -11.16 15.72 -9.09
CA PHE A 286 -10.78 14.85 -7.98
C PHE A 286 -10.85 15.50 -6.61
N ASP A 287 -11.17 14.68 -5.61
CA ASP A 287 -11.22 15.08 -4.20
C ASP A 287 -9.82 15.27 -3.58
N GLY A 288 -8.77 14.78 -4.25
CA GLY A 288 -7.41 14.83 -3.74
C GLY A 288 -6.37 14.09 -4.58
N PHE A 289 -5.12 14.16 -4.12
CA PHE A 289 -3.96 13.51 -4.71
C PHE A 289 -3.26 12.59 -3.71
N SER A 290 -2.64 11.53 -4.22
CA SER A 290 -1.55 10.85 -3.52
C SER A 290 -0.30 10.92 -4.39
N ILE A 291 0.79 11.49 -3.89
CA ILE A 291 2.04 11.60 -4.63
C ILE A 291 2.72 10.24 -4.65
N GLY A 292 2.95 9.66 -5.83
CA GLY A 292 3.79 8.48 -6.02
C GLY A 292 5.23 8.94 -6.25
N SER A 293 6.02 9.07 -5.18
CA SER A 293 7.34 9.72 -5.28
C SER A 293 8.34 8.90 -6.11
N ASN A 294 8.25 7.57 -6.09
CA ASN A 294 9.14 6.72 -6.87
C ASN A 294 9.01 7.01 -8.38
N ASP A 295 7.80 6.87 -8.93
CA ASP A 295 7.54 7.09 -10.36
C ASP A 295 7.71 8.59 -10.74
N LEU A 296 7.36 9.52 -9.84
CA LEU A 296 7.61 10.95 -10.05
C LEU A 296 9.11 11.25 -10.17
N THR A 297 9.95 10.66 -9.33
CA THR A 297 11.41 10.77 -9.39
C THR A 297 11.95 10.22 -10.71
N GLN A 298 11.53 9.01 -11.08
CA GLN A 298 11.91 8.39 -12.36
C GLN A 298 11.61 9.28 -13.56
N LEU A 299 10.40 9.83 -13.62
CA LEU A 299 9.96 10.63 -14.76
C LEU A 299 10.49 12.07 -14.73
N THR A 300 10.81 12.60 -13.55
CA THR A 300 11.42 13.93 -13.40
C THR A 300 12.89 13.90 -13.79
N LEU A 301 13.62 12.86 -13.37
CA LEU A 301 15.05 12.73 -13.63
C LEU A 301 15.38 11.96 -14.92
N GLY A 302 14.38 11.33 -15.55
CA GLY A 302 14.56 10.55 -16.77
C GLY A 302 15.29 9.22 -16.52
N LEU A 303 14.99 8.56 -15.41
CA LEU A 303 15.69 7.36 -14.95
C LEU A 303 14.78 6.12 -14.96
N ASP A 304 15.32 5.00 -15.39
CA ASP A 304 14.73 3.69 -15.11
C ASP A 304 15.37 3.10 -13.86
N ARG A 305 14.60 2.93 -12.78
CA ARG A 305 15.08 2.34 -11.54
C ARG A 305 15.44 0.86 -11.67
N ASP A 306 14.93 0.18 -12.70
CA ASP A 306 15.29 -1.20 -12.99
C ASP A 306 16.67 -1.26 -13.71
N SER A 307 17.22 -0.12 -14.12
CA SER A 307 18.58 0.00 -14.65
C SER A 307 19.60 0.08 -13.51
N GLY A 308 20.34 -1.01 -13.29
CA GLY A 308 21.42 -1.06 -12.30
C GLY A 308 22.51 0.01 -12.52
N GLU A 309 22.75 0.41 -13.77
CA GLU A 309 23.75 1.43 -14.14
C GLU A 309 23.37 2.86 -13.70
N LEU A 310 22.07 3.11 -13.50
CA LEU A 310 21.55 4.43 -13.12
C LEU A 310 21.07 4.48 -11.66
N ALA A 311 21.25 3.38 -10.90
CA ALA A 311 20.77 3.26 -9.53
C ALA A 311 21.30 4.39 -8.63
N ASP A 312 22.56 4.79 -8.80
CA ASP A 312 23.21 5.84 -8.02
C ASP A 312 22.65 7.24 -8.30
N LEU A 313 21.97 7.45 -9.43
CA LEU A 313 21.34 8.73 -9.79
C LEU A 313 19.89 8.84 -9.28
N PHE A 314 19.32 7.74 -8.78
CA PHE A 314 17.96 7.75 -8.25
C PHE A 314 17.94 8.37 -6.85
N ASP A 315 17.58 9.65 -6.77
CA ASP A 315 17.43 10.37 -5.51
C ASP A 315 16.07 11.08 -5.44
N GLU A 316 15.21 10.62 -4.52
CA GLU A 316 13.91 11.24 -4.27
C GLU A 316 14.04 12.60 -3.56
N GLN A 317 15.22 12.94 -3.05
CA GLN A 317 15.57 14.22 -2.44
C GLN A 317 16.16 15.23 -3.43
N ASP A 318 16.31 14.88 -4.71
CA ASP A 318 16.77 15.81 -5.73
C ASP A 318 15.91 17.08 -5.75
N GLU A 319 16.54 18.24 -5.98
CA GLU A 319 15.85 19.53 -5.90
C GLU A 319 14.75 19.67 -6.97
N ALA A 320 14.89 19.04 -8.14
CA ALA A 320 13.83 19.02 -9.14
C ALA A 320 12.62 18.23 -8.66
N VAL A 321 12.84 17.09 -7.99
CA VAL A 321 11.78 16.24 -7.41
C VAL A 321 11.08 16.95 -6.26
N LYS A 322 11.84 17.53 -5.33
CA LYS A 322 11.29 18.34 -4.24
C LYS A 322 10.50 19.54 -4.76
N TRP A 323 10.97 20.19 -5.82
CA TRP A 323 10.22 21.26 -6.46
C TRP A 323 8.88 20.75 -7.00
N MET A 324 8.84 19.60 -7.68
CA MET A 324 7.61 18.99 -8.18
C MET A 324 6.62 18.70 -7.04
N ILE A 325 7.10 18.07 -5.96
CA ILE A 325 6.31 17.73 -4.76
C ILE A 325 5.76 18.99 -4.10
N ALA A 326 6.61 19.98 -3.82
CA ALA A 326 6.19 21.24 -3.20
C ALA A 326 5.17 21.98 -4.08
N ARG A 327 5.35 21.96 -5.40
CA ARG A 327 4.45 22.60 -6.35
C ARG A 327 3.05 21.99 -6.30
N VAL A 328 2.92 20.66 -6.38
CA VAL A 328 1.60 20.02 -6.34
C VAL A 328 0.92 20.19 -4.98
N ILE A 329 1.68 20.13 -3.87
CA ILE A 329 1.13 20.39 -2.52
C ILE A 329 0.59 21.82 -2.45
N SER A 330 1.33 22.81 -2.94
CA SER A 330 0.89 24.21 -2.95
C SER A 330 -0.42 24.39 -3.73
N VAL A 331 -0.54 23.77 -4.91
CA VAL A 331 -1.74 23.85 -5.74
C VAL A 331 -2.93 23.16 -5.06
N ALA A 332 -2.75 21.94 -4.56
CA ALA A 332 -3.79 21.20 -3.86
C ALA A 332 -4.33 21.97 -2.65
N ARG A 333 -3.43 22.57 -1.84
CA ARG A 333 -3.82 23.43 -0.71
C ARG A 333 -4.64 24.64 -1.13
N LYS A 334 -4.21 25.35 -2.19
CA LYS A 334 -4.95 26.52 -2.72
C LYS A 334 -6.35 26.15 -3.23
N LYS A 335 -6.52 24.94 -3.72
CA LYS A 335 -7.79 24.39 -4.21
C LYS A 335 -8.62 23.70 -3.11
N GLY A 336 -8.09 23.55 -1.89
CA GLY A 336 -8.75 22.85 -0.79
C GLY A 336 -8.81 21.33 -0.95
N CYS A 337 -8.03 20.76 -1.87
CA CYS A 337 -7.95 19.32 -2.12
C CYS A 337 -7.02 18.64 -1.12
N LYS A 338 -7.36 17.41 -0.72
CA LYS A 338 -6.47 16.60 0.13
C LYS A 338 -5.26 16.16 -0.67
N ILE A 339 -4.08 16.19 -0.06
CA ILE A 339 -2.86 15.65 -0.67
C ILE A 339 -2.06 14.82 0.31
N GLY A 340 -1.73 13.60 -0.09
CA GLY A 340 -0.82 12.71 0.62
C GLY A 340 0.39 12.35 -0.22
N LEU A 341 1.36 11.68 0.40
CA LEU A 341 2.48 11.05 -0.30
C LEU A 341 2.52 9.56 0.05
N CYS A 342 2.70 8.73 -0.97
CA CYS A 342 2.97 7.31 -0.89
C CYS A 342 4.29 7.03 -1.63
N GLY A 343 5.29 6.57 -0.90
CA GLY A 343 6.63 6.35 -1.45
C GLY A 343 7.61 5.96 -0.37
N GLN A 344 8.79 5.52 -0.79
CA GLN A 344 9.81 5.06 0.15
C GLN A 344 10.60 6.22 0.78
N ALA A 345 10.74 7.35 0.08
CA ALA A 345 11.39 8.57 0.57
C ALA A 345 11.20 8.88 2.07
N PRO A 346 9.98 9.06 2.61
CA PRO A 346 9.81 9.37 4.02
C PRO A 346 10.22 8.20 4.94
N SER A 347 10.16 6.96 4.46
CA SER A 347 10.57 5.78 5.23
C SER A 347 12.09 5.62 5.30
N ASP A 348 12.77 5.86 4.18
CA ASP A 348 14.22 5.70 4.06
C ASP A 348 14.96 6.95 4.60
N HIS A 349 14.33 8.12 4.46
CA HIS A 349 14.81 9.42 4.91
C HIS A 349 13.76 10.10 5.82
N PRO A 350 13.69 9.74 7.12
CA PRO A 350 12.71 10.32 8.04
C PRO A 350 12.77 11.86 8.14
N GLU A 351 13.93 12.46 7.87
CA GLU A 351 14.13 13.91 7.74
C GLU A 351 13.33 14.54 6.60
N PHE A 352 13.05 13.78 5.52
CA PHE A 352 12.22 14.23 4.40
C PHE A 352 10.79 14.57 4.86
N ALA A 353 10.32 13.96 5.95
CA ALA A 353 9.03 14.29 6.55
C ALA A 353 8.94 15.75 6.98
N LYS A 354 10.06 16.37 7.40
CA LYS A 354 10.10 17.80 7.75
C LYS A 354 9.76 18.65 6.53
N PHE A 355 10.40 18.40 5.40
CA PHE A 355 10.12 19.09 4.14
C PHE A 355 8.64 18.96 3.74
N LEU A 356 8.06 17.76 3.85
CA LEU A 356 6.65 17.52 3.52
C LEU A 356 5.69 18.30 4.45
N VAL A 357 6.00 18.36 5.75
CA VAL A 357 5.24 19.15 6.73
C VAL A 357 5.36 20.65 6.42
N GLU A 358 6.57 21.16 6.13
CA GLU A 358 6.80 22.56 5.76
C GLU A 358 6.07 22.94 4.46
N ALA A 359 6.03 22.04 3.47
CA ALA A 359 5.26 22.22 2.25
C ALA A 359 3.74 22.20 2.50
N GLY A 360 3.29 21.65 3.63
CA GLY A 360 1.90 21.64 4.06
C GLY A 360 1.10 20.43 3.57
N ILE A 361 1.72 19.24 3.46
CA ILE A 361 1.02 18.00 3.09
C ILE A 361 -0.13 17.65 4.06
N ASN A 362 -1.11 16.83 3.69
CA ASN A 362 -2.12 16.37 4.66
C ASN A 362 -1.76 15.04 5.33
N SER A 363 -1.12 14.15 4.59
CA SER A 363 -0.77 12.81 5.09
C SER A 363 0.50 12.24 4.47
N ILE A 364 1.22 11.44 5.26
CA ILE A 364 2.43 10.73 4.82
C ILE A 364 2.20 9.23 5.05
N SER A 365 2.36 8.43 4.00
CA SER A 365 2.21 6.97 4.09
C SER A 365 3.56 6.30 4.13
N VAL A 366 3.78 5.43 5.12
CA VAL A 366 5.08 4.82 5.42
C VAL A 366 4.98 3.34 5.73
N ILE A 367 6.07 2.60 5.54
CA ILE A 367 6.11 1.19 5.96
C ILE A 367 6.02 1.09 7.50
N PRO A 368 5.54 -0.04 8.05
CA PRO A 368 5.34 -0.20 9.50
C PRO A 368 6.58 0.13 10.33
N ASP A 369 7.76 -0.32 9.87
CA ASP A 369 9.01 -0.20 10.63
C ASP A 369 9.50 1.26 10.77
N SER A 370 9.24 2.10 9.76
CA SER A 370 9.65 3.51 9.77
C SER A 370 8.62 4.42 10.47
N PHE A 371 7.42 3.91 10.78
CA PHE A 371 6.31 4.70 11.31
C PHE A 371 6.69 5.56 12.53
N VAL A 372 7.36 4.97 13.52
CA VAL A 372 7.71 5.67 14.76
C VAL A 372 8.75 6.77 14.50
N ALA A 373 9.75 6.48 13.67
CA ALA A 373 10.78 7.45 13.31
C ALA A 373 10.17 8.65 12.58
N VAL A 374 9.41 8.40 11.51
CA VAL A 374 8.74 9.45 10.73
C VAL A 374 7.78 10.27 11.59
N LYS A 375 6.99 9.61 12.45
CA LYS A 375 6.07 10.31 13.35
C LYS A 375 6.78 11.27 14.31
N ARG A 376 7.98 10.92 14.80
CA ARG A 376 8.78 11.85 15.63
C ARG A 376 9.21 13.08 14.85
N HIS A 377 9.65 12.92 13.60
CA HIS A 377 10.00 14.05 12.73
C HIS A 377 8.80 14.94 12.43
N VAL A 378 7.63 14.36 12.12
CA VAL A 378 6.40 15.13 11.91
C VAL A 378 6.04 15.94 13.15
N ILE A 379 6.03 15.33 14.34
CA ILE A 379 5.72 16.05 15.60
C ILE A 379 6.73 17.16 15.87
N ALA A 380 8.01 16.93 15.62
CA ALA A 380 9.05 17.94 15.79
C ALA A 380 8.82 19.13 14.84
N SER A 381 8.50 18.85 13.58
CA SER A 381 8.21 19.87 12.56
C SER A 381 6.91 20.65 12.80
N GLU A 382 5.87 20.02 13.37
CA GLU A 382 4.63 20.70 13.74
C GLU A 382 4.79 21.69 14.90
N ARG A 383 5.86 21.55 15.70
CA ARG A 383 6.14 22.37 16.89
C ARG A 383 7.10 23.53 16.63
N ALA A 384 7.85 23.47 15.53
CA ALA A 384 8.73 24.53 15.06
C ALA A 384 7.92 25.65 14.40
#